data_AF-A0A1F8YLD4-F1
#
_entry.id   AF-A0A1F8YLD4-F1
#
_cell.length_a   1.000
_cell.length_b   1.000
_cell.length_c   1.000
_cell.angle_alpha   90.00
_cell.angle_beta   90.00
_cell.angle_gamma   90.00
#
_symmetry.space_group_name_H-M   'P 1'
#
loop_
_entity.id
_entity.type
_entity.pdbx_description
1 polymer ?
#
loop_
_entity_poly.entity_id
_entity_poly.type
_entity_poly.pdbx_seq_one_letter_code
_entity_poly.pdbx_strand_id
1 'polypeptide(L)'
;MVEFLLAGPVLTLLIFGAIQISLLWAGQGAIDTAAHFAAREFAQAARADSRKARAAALAKAADFCRLRPGGRLASATLTSLDFTREGSGGTAEPPAAGEAYRVRLKHWVELSVPMANRVLYALAPVEKARLGGRYYLVLHATRFATVE
;
A
#
# COMPACT_ATOMS: atom_id res chain seq x y z
N MET A 1 31.38 0.00 -32.36
CA MET A 1 31.19 1.10 -31.38
C MET A 1 29.73 1.57 -31.28
N VAL A 2 29.03 1.80 -32.39
CA VAL A 2 27.63 2.29 -32.39
C VAL A 2 26.65 1.31 -31.71
N GLU A 3 26.81 0.00 -31.92
CA GLU A 3 25.96 -1.02 -31.27
C GLU A 3 26.09 -1.04 -29.75
N PHE A 4 27.29 -0.86 -29.20
CA PHE A 4 27.50 -0.75 -27.74
C PHE A 4 26.87 0.54 -27.18
N LEU A 5 26.89 1.63 -27.95
CA LEU A 5 26.29 2.90 -27.56
C LEU A 5 24.75 2.86 -27.54
N LEU A 6 24.14 2.02 -28.36
CA LEU A 6 22.69 1.80 -28.41
C LEU A 6 22.22 0.71 -27.45
N ALA A 7 22.94 -0.42 -27.40
CA ALA A 7 22.57 -1.56 -26.56
C ALA A 7 22.84 -1.32 -25.07
N GLY A 8 23.92 -0.61 -24.73
CA GLY A 8 24.29 -0.32 -23.34
C GLY A 8 23.19 0.42 -22.55
N PRO A 9 22.67 1.56 -23.04
CA PRO A 9 21.60 2.29 -22.39
C PRO A 9 20.30 1.49 -22.26
N VAL A 10 19.94 0.72 -23.29
CA VAL A 10 18.73 -0.12 -23.28
C VAL A 10 18.84 -1.21 -22.22
N LEU A 11 19.97 -1.91 -22.17
CA LEU A 11 20.24 -2.94 -21.16
C LEU A 11 20.22 -2.35 -19.75
N THR A 12 20.84 -1.18 -19.58
CA THR A 12 20.87 -0.45 -18.30
C THR A 12 19.46 -0.09 -17.84
N LEU A 13 18.60 0.39 -18.74
CA LEU A 13 17.21 0.72 -18.45
C LEU A 13 16.39 -0.52 -18.10
N LEU A 14 16.62 -1.66 -18.77
CA LEU A 14 16.00 -2.94 -18.45
C LEU A 14 16.38 -3.43 -17.06
N ILE A 15 17.67 -3.38 -16.70
CA ILE A 15 18.15 -3.78 -15.37
C ILE A 15 17.50 -2.91 -14.28
N PHE A 16 17.55 -1.59 -14.45
CA PHE A 16 16.95 -0.66 -13.49
C PHE A 16 15.43 -0.78 -13.40
N GLY A 17 14.75 -1.02 -14.52
CA GLY A 17 13.33 -1.31 -14.56
C GLY A 17 12.99 -2.58 -13.78
N ALA A 18 13.73 -3.66 -14.01
CA ALA A 18 13.55 -4.94 -13.32
C ALA A 18 13.76 -4.82 -11.80
N ILE A 19 14.76 -4.07 -11.36
CA ILE A 19 15.00 -3.79 -9.94
C ILE A 19 13.82 -3.02 -9.34
N GLN A 20 13.36 -1.94 -9.99
CA GLN A 20 12.26 -1.13 -9.48
C GLN A 20 10.93 -1.91 -9.43
N ILE A 21 10.64 -2.74 -10.44
CA ILE A 21 9.46 -3.60 -10.45
C ILE A 21 9.55 -4.64 -9.34
N SER A 22 10.71 -5.26 -9.13
CA SER A 22 10.93 -6.21 -8.02
C SER A 22 10.68 -5.56 -6.66
N LEU A 23 11.14 -4.32 -6.45
CA LEU A 23 10.88 -3.56 -5.23
C LEU A 23 9.40 -3.24 -5.04
N LEU A 24 8.68 -2.93 -6.12
CA LEU A 24 7.23 -2.71 -6.09
C LEU A 24 6.48 -3.98 -5.72
N TRP A 25 6.87 -5.12 -6.32
CA TRP A 25 6.22 -6.41 -6.10
C TRP A 25 6.45 -6.96 -4.69
N ALA A 26 7.70 -6.91 -4.20
CA ALA A 26 8.01 -7.21 -2.80
C ALA A 26 7.21 -6.33 -1.83
N GLY A 27 6.94 -5.09 -2.25
CA GLY A 27 6.09 -4.16 -1.53
C GLY A 27 4.63 -4.50 -1.44
N GLN A 28 4.06 -4.97 -2.55
CA GLN A 28 2.67 -5.39 -2.59
C GLN A 28 2.44 -6.53 -1.57
N GLY A 29 3.39 -7.48 -1.48
CA GLY A 29 3.35 -8.53 -0.46
C GLY A 29 3.33 -7.98 0.97
N ALA A 30 4.15 -6.96 1.27
CA ALA A 30 4.17 -6.32 2.59
C ALA A 30 2.86 -5.55 2.90
N ILE A 31 2.22 -4.96 1.90
CA ILE A 31 0.95 -4.24 2.06
C ILE A 31 -0.19 -5.24 2.24
N ASP A 32 -0.15 -6.36 1.54
CA ASP A 32 -1.13 -7.44 1.69
C ASP A 32 -1.10 -8.06 3.09
N THR A 33 0.10 -8.25 3.67
CA THR A 33 0.25 -8.70 5.06
C THR A 33 -0.18 -7.63 6.05
N ALA A 34 0.20 -6.37 5.83
CA ALA A 34 -0.24 -5.24 6.66
C ALA A 34 -1.77 -5.12 6.70
N ALA A 35 -2.44 -5.23 5.55
CA ALA A 35 -3.90 -5.21 5.46
C ALA A 35 -4.55 -6.39 6.19
N HIS A 36 -3.93 -7.58 6.13
CA HIS A 36 -4.43 -8.75 6.85
C HIS A 36 -4.34 -8.57 8.37
N PHE A 37 -3.21 -8.09 8.88
CA PHE A 37 -3.05 -7.82 10.32
C PHE A 37 -3.96 -6.69 10.80
N ALA A 38 -4.14 -5.63 10.00
CA ALA A 38 -5.07 -4.55 10.30
C ALA A 38 -6.53 -5.03 10.35
N ALA A 39 -6.93 -5.87 9.41
CA ALA A 39 -8.24 -6.50 9.39
C ALA A 39 -8.50 -7.36 10.64
N ARG A 40 -7.51 -8.16 11.04
CA ARG A 40 -7.60 -9.01 12.24
C ARG A 40 -7.65 -8.19 13.54
N GLU A 41 -6.82 -7.15 13.65
CA GLU A 41 -6.84 -6.25 14.82
C GLU A 41 -8.19 -5.56 14.96
N PHE A 42 -8.75 -5.10 13.83
CA PHE A 42 -10.08 -4.50 13.81
C PHE A 42 -11.15 -5.51 14.23
N ALA A 43 -11.15 -6.73 13.67
CA ALA A 43 -12.14 -7.76 14.00
C ALA A 43 -12.22 -8.06 15.51
N GLN A 44 -11.09 -8.06 16.21
CA GLN A 44 -11.00 -8.38 17.65
C GLN A 44 -11.39 -7.21 18.56
N ALA A 45 -11.02 -5.98 18.19
CA ALA A 45 -11.23 -4.80 19.03
C ALA A 45 -12.50 -4.00 18.70
N ALA A 46 -13.13 -4.26 17.54
CA ALA A 46 -14.24 -3.46 17.03
C ALA A 46 -15.46 -3.40 17.97
N ARG A 47 -15.74 -4.49 18.71
CA ARG A 47 -16.88 -4.54 19.66
C ARG A 47 -16.70 -3.62 20.87
N ALA A 48 -15.47 -3.50 21.36
CA ALA A 48 -15.18 -2.75 22.57
C ALA A 48 -15.16 -1.24 22.30
N ASP A 49 -14.43 -0.84 21.25
CA ASP A 49 -14.35 0.56 20.82
C ASP A 49 -13.92 0.60 19.34
N SER A 50 -14.89 0.84 18.46
CA SER A 50 -14.69 0.87 17.00
C SER A 50 -13.68 1.93 16.58
N ARG A 51 -13.63 3.08 17.29
CA ARG A 51 -12.74 4.19 16.97
C ARG A 51 -11.32 3.86 17.36
N LYS A 52 -11.12 3.30 18.55
CA LYS A 52 -9.81 2.85 19.02
C LYS A 52 -9.28 1.67 18.21
N ALA A 53 -10.16 0.74 17.81
CA ALA A 53 -9.80 -0.38 16.94
C ALA A 53 -9.29 0.07 15.57
N ARG A 54 -9.95 1.06 14.95
CA ARG A 54 -9.48 1.66 13.67
C ARG A 54 -8.12 2.33 13.81
N ALA A 55 -7.91 3.08 14.90
CA ALA A 55 -6.63 3.74 15.16
C ALA A 55 -5.49 2.74 15.39
N ALA A 56 -5.74 1.68 16.16
CA ALA A 56 -4.77 0.61 16.41
C ALA A 56 -4.44 -0.18 15.12
N ALA A 57 -5.45 -0.52 14.32
CA ALA A 57 -5.28 -1.18 13.03
C ALA A 57 -4.45 -0.30 12.07
N LEU A 58 -4.66 1.02 12.06
CA LEU A 58 -3.90 1.96 11.25
C LEU A 58 -2.45 2.11 11.71
N ALA A 59 -2.21 2.21 13.01
CA ALA A 59 -0.85 2.24 13.55
C ALA A 59 -0.08 0.97 13.16
N LYS A 60 -0.70 -0.20 13.33
CA LYS A 60 -0.11 -1.49 12.99
C LYS A 60 0.21 -1.60 11.49
N ALA A 61 -0.73 -1.21 10.62
CA ALA A 61 -0.49 -1.20 9.18
C ALA A 61 0.63 -0.24 8.78
N ALA A 62 0.66 0.97 9.37
CA ALA A 62 1.71 1.95 9.11
C ALA A 62 3.09 1.42 9.51
N ASP A 63 3.21 0.73 10.65
CA ASP A 63 4.48 0.14 11.10
C ASP A 63 4.96 -0.99 10.18
N PHE A 64 4.07 -1.85 9.69
CA PHE A 64 4.44 -2.83 8.66
C PHE A 64 4.88 -2.16 7.35
N CYS A 65 4.20 -1.10 6.93
CA CYS A 65 4.59 -0.34 5.74
C CYS A 65 5.92 0.40 5.92
N ARG A 66 6.30 0.79 7.15
CA ARG A 66 7.60 1.41 7.46
C ARG A 66 8.78 0.45 7.29
N LEU A 67 8.60 -0.82 7.66
CA LEU A 67 9.67 -1.84 7.63
C LEU A 67 9.90 -2.45 6.24
N ARG A 68 9.20 -1.95 5.22
CA ARG A 68 9.27 -2.51 3.87
C ARG A 68 10.62 -2.21 3.19
N PRO A 69 11.21 -3.18 2.47
CA PRO A 69 12.37 -2.95 1.62
C PRO A 69 12.06 -1.92 0.51
N GLY A 70 12.88 -0.87 0.45
CA GLY A 70 12.74 0.23 -0.51
C GLY A 70 11.82 1.38 -0.08
N GLY A 71 11.19 1.31 1.10
CA GLY A 71 10.41 2.40 1.69
C GLY A 71 11.28 3.39 2.47
N ARG A 72 11.06 4.69 2.27
CA ARG A 72 11.60 5.75 3.14
C ARG A 72 10.56 6.16 4.18
N LEU A 73 10.99 6.63 5.35
CA LEU A 73 10.16 7.14 6.45
C LEU A 73 9.00 8.07 6.00
N ALA A 74 9.19 8.84 4.93
CA ALA A 74 8.19 9.76 4.39
C ALA A 74 7.00 9.10 3.66
N SER A 75 7.11 7.84 3.21
CA SER A 75 6.01 7.15 2.52
C SER A 75 5.01 6.54 3.49
N ALA A 76 5.44 6.22 4.71
CA ALA A 76 4.60 5.63 5.75
C ALA A 76 3.48 6.57 6.25
N THR A 77 3.72 7.88 6.24
CA THR A 77 2.72 8.90 6.63
C THR A 77 1.60 9.05 5.60
N LEU A 78 1.75 8.46 4.41
CA LEU A 78 0.74 8.45 3.36
C LEU A 78 -0.08 7.14 3.37
N THR A 79 -0.05 6.39 4.46
CA THR A 79 -0.86 5.17 4.60
C THR A 79 -2.25 5.54 5.08
N SER A 80 -3.28 5.16 4.34
CA SER A 80 -4.69 5.34 4.74
C SER A 80 -5.41 3.99 4.80
N LEU A 81 -6.32 3.86 5.75
CA LEU A 81 -7.20 2.71 5.88
C LEU A 81 -8.65 3.16 5.82
N ASP A 82 -9.37 2.63 4.84
CA ASP A 82 -10.80 2.80 4.71
C ASP A 82 -11.50 1.53 5.22
N PHE A 83 -12.45 1.71 6.14
CA PHE A 83 -13.29 0.64 6.67
C PHE A 83 -14.71 0.85 6.16
N THR A 84 -15.17 -0.02 5.25
CA THR A 84 -16.52 0.03 4.69
C THR A 84 -17.30 -1.20 5.13
N ARG A 85 -18.43 -1.03 5.80
CA ARG A 85 -19.34 -2.12 6.18
C ARG A 85 -19.99 -2.71 4.93
N GLU A 86 -20.05 -4.04 4.84
CA GLU A 86 -20.68 -4.74 3.72
C GLU A 86 -22.13 -5.10 4.14
N GLY A 87 -23.08 -4.19 3.89
CA GLY A 87 -24.51 -4.39 4.20
C GLY A 87 -25.33 -3.09 4.24
N SER A 88 -26.65 -3.16 3.96
CA SER A 88 -27.56 -2.01 3.78
C SER A 88 -28.10 -1.34 5.06
N GLY A 89 -27.62 -1.74 6.24
CA GLY A 89 -28.14 -1.25 7.52
C GLY A 89 -27.29 -0.11 8.10
N GLY A 90 -27.95 1.00 8.44
CA GLY A 90 -27.36 2.21 8.99
C GLY A 90 -26.49 2.03 10.24
N THR A 91 -25.85 3.15 10.60
CA THR A 91 -24.89 3.36 11.69
C THR A 91 -25.42 2.92 13.06
N ALA A 92 -25.21 1.66 13.42
CA ALA A 92 -25.13 1.26 14.82
C ALA A 92 -23.65 1.26 15.21
N GLU A 93 -23.22 2.29 15.95
CA GLU A 93 -22.04 2.17 16.80
C GLU A 93 -22.52 1.65 18.16
N PRO A 94 -21.95 0.57 18.71
CA PRO A 94 -20.83 -0.23 18.22
C PRO A 94 -21.21 -1.35 17.21
N PRO A 95 -20.26 -1.83 16.38
CA PRO A 95 -20.47 -2.91 15.44
C PRO A 95 -20.79 -4.24 16.15
N ALA A 96 -21.81 -4.94 15.66
CA ALA A 96 -22.27 -6.21 16.23
C ALA A 96 -21.45 -7.41 15.76
N ALA A 97 -21.62 -8.52 16.49
CA ALA A 97 -21.10 -9.83 16.13
C ALA A 97 -21.49 -10.28 14.71
N GLY A 98 -20.53 -10.78 13.94
CA GLY A 98 -20.80 -11.32 12.60
C GLY A 98 -20.97 -10.26 11.51
N GLU A 99 -20.80 -8.97 11.82
CA GLU A 99 -20.75 -7.94 10.78
C GLU A 99 -19.49 -8.07 9.93
N ALA A 100 -19.66 -8.07 8.60
CA ALA A 100 -18.58 -8.06 7.64
C ALA A 100 -18.15 -6.62 7.30
N TYR A 101 -16.84 -6.39 7.40
CA TYR A 101 -16.18 -5.14 7.04
C TYR A 101 -15.17 -5.40 5.94
N ARG A 102 -15.24 -4.58 4.90
CA ARG A 102 -14.20 -4.46 3.89
C ARG A 102 -13.19 -3.42 4.36
N VAL A 103 -11.97 -3.87 4.61
CA VAL A 103 -10.81 -3.08 5.00
C VAL A 103 -9.95 -2.83 3.76
N ARG A 104 -9.82 -1.58 3.34
CA ARG A 104 -9.00 -1.18 2.21
C ARG A 104 -7.82 -0.36 2.68
N LEU A 105 -6.63 -0.93 2.56
CA LEU A 105 -5.36 -0.26 2.81
C LEU A 105 -4.91 0.42 1.51
N LYS A 106 -4.65 1.73 1.57
CA LYS A 106 -3.97 2.47 0.50
C LYS A 106 -2.63 2.95 1.03
N HIS A 107 -1.57 2.72 0.27
CA HIS A 107 -0.23 3.15 0.65
C HIS A 107 0.52 3.71 -0.56
N TRP A 108 1.07 4.92 -0.41
CA TRP A 108 1.85 5.57 -1.46
C TRP A 108 3.30 5.10 -1.40
N VAL A 109 3.85 4.72 -2.55
CA VAL A 109 5.19 4.14 -2.67
C VAL A 109 6.05 5.04 -3.53
N GLU A 110 7.17 5.49 -2.96
CA GLU A 110 8.18 6.27 -3.69
C GLU A 110 8.92 5.38 -4.69
N LEU A 111 9.10 5.87 -5.92
CA LEU A 111 9.97 5.23 -6.90
C LEU A 111 11.42 5.65 -6.65
N SER A 112 12.29 4.67 -6.41
CA SER A 112 13.65 4.90 -5.89
C SER A 112 14.74 4.91 -6.98
N VAL A 113 14.42 4.51 -8.22
CA VAL A 113 15.39 4.35 -9.31
C VAL A 113 15.22 5.44 -10.37
N PRO A 114 15.97 6.56 -10.29
CA PRO A 114 15.69 7.77 -11.08
C PRO A 114 15.58 7.57 -12.59
N MET A 115 16.43 6.70 -13.16
CA MET A 115 16.44 6.40 -14.60
C MET A 115 15.16 5.70 -15.07
N ALA A 116 14.59 4.81 -14.25
CA ALA A 116 13.38 4.07 -14.57
C ALA A 116 12.11 4.83 -14.13
N ASN A 117 12.22 5.75 -13.17
CA ASN A 117 11.08 6.45 -12.57
C ASN A 117 10.16 7.12 -13.59
N ARG A 118 10.72 7.86 -14.56
CA ARG A 118 9.90 8.57 -15.57
C ARG A 118 9.11 7.62 -16.46
N VAL A 119 9.78 6.55 -16.91
CA VAL A 119 9.19 5.56 -17.81
C VAL A 119 8.12 4.76 -17.06
N LEU A 120 8.46 4.24 -15.88
CA LEU A 120 7.52 3.49 -15.05
C LEU A 120 6.33 4.34 -14.60
N TYR A 121 6.55 5.59 -14.20
CA TYR A 121 5.46 6.50 -13.83
C TYR A 121 4.54 6.81 -15.02
N ALA A 122 5.08 6.93 -16.23
CA ALA A 122 4.28 7.12 -17.44
C ALA A 122 3.43 5.88 -17.76
N LEU A 123 4.03 4.69 -17.68
CA LEU A 123 3.43 3.42 -18.09
C LEU A 123 2.50 2.80 -17.05
N ALA A 124 2.69 3.08 -15.76
CA ALA A 124 1.93 2.40 -14.71
C ALA A 124 0.43 2.79 -14.76
N PRO A 125 -0.48 1.81 -14.86
CA PRO A 125 -1.93 2.05 -14.90
C PRO A 125 -2.53 2.11 -13.49
N VAL A 126 -1.84 2.79 -12.57
CA VAL A 126 -2.25 2.93 -11.17
C VAL A 126 -2.30 4.41 -10.78
N GLU A 127 -3.01 4.70 -9.69
CA GLU A 127 -3.04 6.06 -9.14
C GLU A 127 -1.61 6.52 -8.83
N LYS A 128 -1.28 7.73 -9.28
CA LYS A 128 0.10 8.22 -9.32
C LYS A 128 0.14 9.70 -8.97
N ALA A 129 1.12 10.07 -8.17
CA ALA A 129 1.30 11.46 -7.74
C ALA A 129 2.77 11.84 -7.79
N ARG A 130 3.00 13.14 -8.03
CA ARG A 130 4.32 13.74 -7.96
C ARG A 130 4.32 14.75 -6.83
N LEU A 131 5.08 14.47 -5.77
CA LEU A 131 5.17 15.32 -4.58
C LEU A 131 6.63 15.68 -4.34
N GLY A 132 6.93 16.98 -4.18
CA GLY A 132 8.29 17.45 -3.88
C GLY A 132 9.37 16.99 -4.89
N GLY A 133 9.00 16.83 -6.16
CA GLY A 133 9.90 16.35 -7.22
C GLY A 133 10.10 14.83 -7.27
N ARG A 134 9.48 14.05 -6.36
CA ARG A 134 9.53 12.59 -6.31
C ARG A 134 8.28 11.97 -6.92
N TYR A 135 8.42 10.74 -7.42
CA TYR A 135 7.36 9.99 -8.07
C TYR A 135 6.79 8.96 -7.11
N TYR A 136 5.47 8.95 -6.94
CA TYR A 136 4.76 8.01 -6.09
C TYR A 136 3.73 7.22 -6.89
N LEU A 137 3.61 5.94 -6.59
CA LEU A 137 2.54 5.06 -7.06
C LEU A 137 1.73 4.59 -5.86
N VAL A 138 0.40 4.52 -6.00
CA VAL A 138 -0.45 3.95 -4.96
C VAL A 138 -0.50 2.44 -5.11
N LEU A 139 -0.27 1.76 -3.98
CA LEU A 139 -0.56 0.35 -3.82
C LEU A 139 -1.80 0.19 -2.94
N HIS A 140 -2.67 -0.73 -3.34
CA HIS A 140 -3.92 -1.02 -2.65
C HIS A 140 -3.94 -2.49 -2.24
N ALA A 141 -4.42 -2.75 -1.02
CA ALA A 141 -4.81 -4.08 -0.58
C ALA A 141 -6.22 -4.02 0.00
N THR A 142 -7.05 -5.00 -0.35
CA THR A 142 -8.40 -5.15 0.21
C THR A 142 -8.49 -6.46 0.96
N ARG A 143 -8.98 -6.41 2.19
CA ARG A 143 -9.25 -7.59 3.02
C ARG A 143 -10.65 -7.49 3.62
N PHE A 144 -11.25 -8.64 3.87
CA PHE A 144 -12.53 -8.74 4.57
C PHE A 144 -12.27 -9.18 6.00
N ALA A 145 -12.94 -8.55 6.94
CA ALA A 145 -12.88 -8.81 8.37
C ALA A 145 -14.29 -9.03 8.89
N THR A 146 -14.50 -10.09 9.65
CA THR A 146 -15.77 -10.35 10.36
C THR A 146 -15.56 -10.06 11.84
N VAL A 147 -16.44 -9.29 12.45
CA VAL A 147 -16.32 -8.89 13.87
C VAL A 147 -16.56 -10.09 14.79
N GLU A 148 -15.52 -10.45 15.57
CA GLU A 148 -15.46 -11.59 16.51
C GLU A 148 -16.12 -11.32 17.84
#